data_AF-A0A8E0V4C7-F1
#
_entry.id   AF-A0A8E0V4C7-F1
#
_cell.length_a   1.000
_cell.length_b   1.000
_cell.length_c   1.000
_cell.angle_alpha   90.00
_cell.angle_beta   90.00
_cell.angle_gamma   90.00
#
_symmetry.space_group_name_H-M   'P 1'
#
loop_
_entity.id
_entity.type
_entity.pdbx_description
1 polymer ?
#
loop_
_entity_poly.entity_id
_entity_poly.type
_entity_poly.pdbx_seq_one_letter_code
_entity_poly.pdbx_strand_id
1 'polypeptide(L)'
;MTTPKNIRSFALSVKDFDLVRRTAKPPDDDPAALVLEAWSQGLMTGSLVIMAAVTVANMRPGVLLHKLILLELILALAHGTFIFAPDSVYGWYLATSAIGLIISWSLHNVIAWMKNRPFMGRKLSLFYVGTIILAQPYWATEIYANFAYFNNINPIVYEKIRPWEALFRDPWWIYTTCNLFWVVKKHYGFGIFELVRECPRFGLMLASMCLSIVFIVLDVLSVTGALQSAMPLGINPFWKVRSNSYYL
;
A
#
# COMPACT_ATOMS: atom_id res chain seq x y z
N MET A 1 54.14 -8.95 -8.19
CA MET A 1 53.46 -9.83 -9.17
C MET A 1 52.19 -10.36 -8.52
N THR A 2 51.12 -9.55 -8.51
CA THR A 2 49.83 -9.89 -7.91
C THR A 2 48.99 -10.66 -8.91
N THR A 3 48.51 -11.82 -8.47
CA THR A 3 47.96 -12.92 -9.26
C THR A 3 46.67 -12.51 -10.00
N PRO A 4 46.52 -12.78 -11.31
CA PRO A 4 45.33 -12.43 -12.10
C PRO A 4 44.03 -13.15 -11.70
N LYS A 5 44.08 -14.06 -10.72
CA LYS A 5 42.93 -14.83 -10.21
C LYS A 5 41.96 -13.99 -9.37
N ASN A 6 42.46 -13.06 -8.55
CA ASN A 6 41.61 -12.25 -7.67
C ASN A 6 40.75 -11.23 -8.44
N ILE A 7 41.28 -10.66 -9.52
CA ILE A 7 40.54 -9.70 -10.36
C ILE A 7 39.39 -10.41 -11.10
N ARG A 8 39.62 -11.64 -11.58
CA ARG A 8 38.56 -12.46 -12.18
C ARG A 8 37.49 -12.87 -11.17
N SER A 9 37.86 -13.26 -9.96
CA SER A 9 36.92 -13.61 -8.89
C SER A 9 36.08 -12.40 -8.45
N PHE A 10 36.68 -11.22 -8.34
CA PHE A 10 35.96 -9.98 -8.03
C PHE A 10 35.07 -9.54 -9.19
N ALA A 11 35.55 -9.65 -10.44
CA ALA A 11 34.74 -9.33 -11.63
C ALA A 11 33.60 -10.33 -11.88
N LEU A 12 33.78 -11.61 -11.52
CA LEU A 12 32.71 -12.61 -11.47
C LEU A 12 31.72 -12.27 -10.35
N SER A 13 32.19 -11.98 -9.15
CA SER A 13 31.33 -11.59 -8.03
C SER A 13 30.54 -10.31 -8.31
N VAL A 14 31.12 -9.31 -8.97
CA VAL A 14 30.42 -8.07 -9.38
C VAL A 14 29.46 -8.35 -10.53
N LYS A 15 29.81 -9.19 -11.50
CA LYS A 15 28.88 -9.62 -12.56
C LYS A 15 27.73 -10.46 -12.02
N ASP A 16 27.99 -11.33 -11.05
CA ASP A 16 26.99 -12.16 -10.38
C ASP A 16 26.11 -11.27 -9.49
N PHE A 17 26.67 -10.27 -8.81
CA PHE A 17 25.88 -9.27 -8.07
C PHE A 17 25.01 -8.42 -9.01
N ASP A 18 25.55 -8.01 -10.17
CA ASP A 18 24.79 -7.31 -11.21
C ASP A 18 23.75 -8.21 -11.88
N LEU A 19 24.00 -9.51 -12.01
CA LEU A 19 23.06 -10.50 -12.56
C LEU A 19 21.94 -10.84 -11.56
N VAL A 20 22.26 -10.99 -10.27
CA VAL A 20 21.30 -11.17 -9.17
C VAL A 20 20.45 -9.92 -8.96
N ARG A 21 21.02 -8.73 -9.22
CA ARG A 21 20.28 -7.45 -9.21
C ARG A 21 19.42 -7.24 -10.47
N ARG A 22 19.64 -8.02 -11.54
CA ARG A 22 18.98 -7.89 -12.86
C ARG A 22 17.74 -8.75 -13.05
N THR A 23 17.29 -9.50 -12.06
CA THR A 23 16.05 -10.28 -12.15
C THR A 23 14.99 -9.71 -11.19
N ALA A 24 14.61 -8.45 -11.41
CA ALA A 24 13.25 -8.00 -11.07
C ALA A 24 12.27 -8.56 -12.13
N LYS A 25 12.26 -9.88 -12.30
CA LYS A 25 11.20 -10.61 -12.98
C LYS A 25 10.03 -10.78 -11.99
N PRO A 26 8.83 -11.16 -12.45
CA PRO A 26 7.87 -11.79 -11.55
C PRO A 26 8.56 -12.87 -10.71
N PRO A 27 8.01 -13.26 -9.53
CA PRO A 27 8.66 -14.18 -8.61
C PRO A 27 8.82 -15.63 -9.13
N ASP A 28 8.99 -15.82 -10.43
CA ASP A 28 9.17 -17.10 -11.10
C ASP A 28 10.44 -17.83 -10.65
N ASP A 29 11.46 -17.09 -10.19
CA ASP A 29 12.71 -17.65 -9.67
C ASP A 29 12.59 -18.15 -8.20
N ASP A 30 11.52 -17.76 -7.46
CA ASP A 30 11.20 -18.27 -6.12
C ASP A 30 9.71 -18.63 -5.98
N PRO A 31 9.33 -19.91 -6.12
CA PRO A 31 7.93 -20.33 -6.08
C PRO A 31 7.25 -20.01 -4.73
N ALA A 32 8.02 -19.89 -3.63
CA ALA A 32 7.45 -19.49 -2.35
C ALA A 32 7.04 -18.01 -2.36
N ALA A 33 7.85 -17.14 -2.96
CA ALA A 33 7.54 -15.73 -3.15
C ALA A 33 6.32 -15.52 -4.06
N LEU A 34 6.21 -16.29 -5.15
CA LEU A 34 5.08 -16.20 -6.08
C LEU A 34 3.75 -16.57 -5.40
N VAL A 35 3.73 -17.69 -4.69
CA VAL A 35 2.55 -18.15 -3.94
C VAL A 35 2.14 -17.08 -2.93
N LEU A 36 3.11 -16.50 -2.22
CA LEU A 36 2.87 -15.48 -1.20
C LEU A 36 2.24 -14.21 -1.78
N GLU A 37 2.79 -13.74 -2.91
CA GLU A 37 2.27 -12.59 -3.62
C GLU A 37 0.85 -12.89 -4.13
N ALA A 38 0.61 -14.07 -4.71
CA ALA A 38 -0.71 -14.50 -5.18
C ALA A 38 -1.76 -14.52 -4.06
N TRP A 39 -1.42 -15.04 -2.89
CA TRP A 39 -2.32 -15.00 -1.72
C TRP A 39 -2.59 -13.56 -1.28
N SER A 40 -1.57 -12.69 -1.25
CA SER A 40 -1.74 -11.29 -0.84
C SER A 40 -2.67 -10.52 -1.79
N GLN A 41 -2.47 -10.68 -3.10
CA GLN A 41 -3.29 -10.05 -4.13
C GLN A 41 -4.71 -10.63 -4.15
N GLY A 42 -4.85 -11.95 -3.97
CA GLY A 42 -6.14 -12.63 -3.85
C GLY A 42 -6.95 -12.15 -2.65
N LEU A 43 -6.32 -11.99 -1.48
CA LEU A 43 -6.97 -11.44 -0.29
C LEU A 43 -7.38 -9.97 -0.49
N MET A 44 -6.50 -9.15 -1.07
CA MET A 44 -6.79 -7.75 -1.35
C MET A 44 -7.99 -7.62 -2.31
N THR A 45 -7.90 -8.22 -3.50
CA THR A 45 -8.97 -8.20 -4.50
C THR A 45 -10.26 -8.80 -3.97
N GLY A 46 -10.20 -9.95 -3.30
CA GLY A 46 -11.36 -10.61 -2.71
C GLY A 46 -12.07 -9.72 -1.67
N SER A 47 -11.31 -9.04 -0.81
CA SER A 47 -11.86 -8.11 0.18
C SER A 47 -12.56 -6.92 -0.48
N LEU A 48 -11.98 -6.35 -1.55
CA LEU A 48 -12.59 -5.25 -2.32
C LEU A 48 -13.89 -5.69 -2.99
N VAL A 49 -13.96 -6.90 -3.54
CA VAL A 49 -15.18 -7.46 -4.14
C VAL A 49 -16.29 -7.60 -3.10
N ILE A 50 -15.97 -8.16 -1.93
CA ILE A 50 -16.94 -8.31 -0.84
C ILE A 50 -17.42 -6.93 -0.37
N MET A 51 -16.52 -5.97 -0.16
CA MET A 51 -16.89 -4.61 0.22
C MET A 51 -17.75 -3.92 -0.84
N ALA A 52 -17.48 -4.15 -2.13
CA ALA A 52 -18.28 -3.61 -3.22
C ALA A 52 -19.70 -4.21 -3.20
N ALA A 53 -19.82 -5.53 -3.02
CA ALA A 53 -21.11 -6.21 -2.89
C ALA A 53 -21.92 -5.69 -1.69
N VAL A 54 -21.27 -5.54 -0.53
CA VAL A 54 -21.91 -4.95 0.67
C VAL A 54 -22.33 -3.51 0.42
N THR A 55 -21.52 -2.71 -0.27
CA THR A 55 -21.85 -1.31 -0.61
C THR A 55 -23.06 -1.24 -1.54
N VAL A 56 -23.13 -2.11 -2.55
CA VAL A 56 -24.29 -2.22 -3.45
C VAL A 56 -25.53 -2.64 -2.67
N ALA A 57 -25.44 -3.68 -1.85
CA ALA A 57 -26.56 -4.17 -1.05
C ALA A 57 -27.12 -3.13 -0.07
N ASN A 58 -26.27 -2.24 0.43
CA ASN A 58 -26.66 -1.17 1.35
C ASN A 58 -26.92 0.19 0.67
N MET A 59 -26.85 0.26 -0.67
CA MET A 59 -26.95 1.52 -1.39
C MET A 59 -28.38 2.07 -1.30
N ARG A 60 -28.50 3.33 -0.87
CA ARG A 60 -29.78 4.06 -0.86
C ARG A 60 -29.88 4.99 -2.07
N PRO A 61 -31.05 5.08 -2.72
CA PRO A 61 -31.25 6.01 -3.83
C PRO A 61 -31.04 7.45 -3.37
N GLY A 62 -30.41 8.27 -4.22
CA GLY A 62 -30.15 9.69 -3.95
C GLY A 62 -28.93 10.00 -3.09
N VAL A 63 -28.25 9.02 -2.48
CA VAL A 63 -27.06 9.28 -1.65
C VAL A 63 -25.77 9.15 -2.48
N LEU A 64 -25.12 10.27 -2.77
CA LEU A 64 -23.88 10.33 -3.56
C LEU A 64 -22.73 9.54 -2.91
N LEU A 65 -22.65 9.53 -1.58
CA LEU A 65 -21.54 8.92 -0.84
C LEU A 65 -21.36 7.42 -1.18
N HIS A 66 -22.44 6.66 -1.26
CA HIS A 66 -22.37 5.23 -1.60
C HIS A 66 -21.86 5.01 -3.03
N LYS A 67 -22.24 5.89 -3.96
CA LYS A 67 -21.78 5.82 -5.37
C LYS A 67 -20.28 6.10 -5.48
N LEU A 68 -19.77 7.06 -4.71
CA LEU A 68 -18.34 7.36 -4.66
C LEU A 68 -17.54 6.22 -4.03
N ILE A 69 -18.02 5.64 -2.93
CA ILE A 69 -17.39 4.46 -2.29
C ILE A 69 -17.35 3.29 -3.28
N LEU A 70 -18.44 3.04 -4.01
CA LEU A 70 -18.45 1.96 -5.00
C LEU A 70 -17.46 2.22 -6.14
N LEU A 71 -17.39 3.45 -6.64
CA LEU A 71 -16.45 3.84 -7.70
C LEU A 71 -14.99 3.68 -7.24
N GLU A 72 -14.67 4.09 -6.01
CA GLU A 72 -13.36 3.90 -5.39
C GLU A 72 -12.95 2.41 -5.39
N LEU A 73 -13.85 1.54 -4.92
CA LEU A 73 -13.60 0.10 -4.86
C LEU A 73 -13.37 -0.49 -6.25
N ILE A 74 -14.17 -0.10 -7.25
CA ILE A 74 -14.02 -0.58 -8.63
C ILE A 74 -12.68 -0.15 -9.23
N LEU A 75 -12.24 1.09 -8.99
CA LEU A 75 -10.97 1.61 -9.49
C LEU A 75 -9.76 0.89 -8.88
N ALA A 76 -9.86 0.42 -7.63
CA ALA A 76 -8.80 -0.33 -6.96
C ALA A 76 -8.74 -1.81 -7.37
N LEU A 77 -9.86 -2.42 -7.76
CA LEU A 77 -9.96 -3.86 -8.06
C LEU A 77 -8.98 -4.32 -9.14
N ALA A 78 -8.82 -3.54 -10.21
CA ALA A 78 -7.95 -3.89 -11.33
C ALA A 78 -6.46 -3.93 -10.96
N HIS A 79 -6.06 -3.28 -9.86
CA HIS A 79 -4.68 -3.33 -9.44
C HIS A 79 -4.32 -4.71 -8.85
N GLY A 80 -5.19 -5.32 -8.06
CA GLY A 80 -4.88 -6.63 -7.46
C GLY A 80 -4.89 -7.83 -8.42
N THR A 81 -5.00 -7.60 -9.73
CA THR A 81 -4.96 -8.65 -10.76
C THR A 81 -3.68 -8.66 -11.58
N PHE A 82 -2.71 -7.78 -11.29
CA PHE A 82 -1.47 -7.69 -12.09
C PHE A 82 -0.66 -8.99 -12.10
N ILE A 83 -0.77 -9.79 -11.04
CA ILE A 83 -0.02 -11.05 -10.90
C ILE A 83 -0.38 -12.09 -11.97
N PHE A 84 -1.54 -11.95 -12.62
CA PHE A 84 -1.95 -12.85 -13.70
C PHE A 84 -1.39 -12.45 -15.07
N ALA A 85 -0.71 -11.30 -15.18
CA ALA A 85 -0.15 -10.84 -16.45
C ALA A 85 1.19 -11.55 -16.74
N PRO A 86 1.42 -12.00 -18.00
CA PRO A 86 2.70 -12.60 -18.39
C PRO A 86 3.83 -11.56 -18.39
N ASP A 87 5.07 -12.01 -18.21
CA ASP A 87 6.30 -11.19 -18.09
C ASP A 87 6.41 -10.04 -19.09
N SER A 88 6.04 -10.27 -20.34
CA SER A 88 6.15 -9.28 -21.42
C SER A 88 5.20 -8.09 -21.25
N VAL A 89 4.10 -8.25 -20.51
CA VAL A 89 3.07 -7.23 -20.29
C VAL A 89 2.98 -6.82 -18.82
N TYR A 90 3.63 -7.55 -17.91
CA TYR A 90 3.56 -7.36 -16.46
C TYR A 90 3.78 -5.90 -16.03
N GLY A 91 4.91 -5.29 -16.43
CA GLY A 91 5.23 -3.92 -16.05
C GLY A 91 4.25 -2.88 -16.61
N TRP A 92 3.70 -3.10 -17.80
CA TRP A 92 2.69 -2.24 -18.42
C TRP A 92 1.33 -2.35 -17.73
N TYR A 93 0.91 -3.57 -17.43
CA TYR A 93 -0.36 -3.82 -16.74
C TYR A 93 -0.32 -3.30 -15.30
N LEU A 94 0.79 -3.53 -14.59
CA LEU A 94 1.02 -2.99 -13.24
C LEU A 94 0.94 -1.45 -13.24
N ALA A 95 1.66 -0.78 -14.14
CA ALA A 95 1.66 0.68 -14.20
C ALA A 95 0.27 1.24 -14.57
N THR A 96 -0.42 0.61 -15.53
CA THR A 96 -1.75 1.05 -15.98
C THR A 96 -2.79 0.88 -14.87
N SER A 97 -2.77 -0.25 -14.18
CA SER A 97 -3.68 -0.50 -13.06
C SER A 97 -3.34 0.35 -11.83
N ALA A 98 -2.08 0.71 -11.62
CA ALA A 98 -1.65 1.63 -10.57
C ALA A 98 -2.24 3.04 -10.77
N ILE A 99 -2.44 3.51 -12.01
CA ILE A 99 -3.16 4.77 -12.27
C ILE A 99 -4.57 4.71 -11.65
N GLY A 100 -5.29 3.61 -11.89
CA GLY A 100 -6.60 3.37 -11.29
C GLY A 100 -6.56 3.37 -9.75
N LEU A 101 -5.54 2.72 -9.18
CA LEU A 101 -5.33 2.72 -7.74
C LEU A 101 -5.08 4.13 -7.17
N ILE A 102 -4.29 4.98 -7.83
CA ILE A 102 -4.03 6.35 -7.36
C ILE A 102 -5.28 7.23 -7.47
N ILE A 103 -6.09 7.04 -8.52
CA ILE A 103 -7.40 7.72 -8.62
C ILE A 103 -8.31 7.24 -7.47
N SER A 104 -8.33 5.92 -7.20
CA SER A 104 -9.06 5.35 -6.06
C SER A 104 -8.58 5.93 -4.72
N TRP A 105 -7.28 5.98 -4.47
CA TRP A 105 -6.69 6.59 -3.26
C TRP A 105 -7.07 8.07 -3.11
N SER A 106 -7.05 8.82 -4.21
CA SER A 106 -7.47 10.23 -4.20
C SER A 106 -8.97 10.36 -3.85
N LEU A 107 -9.80 9.49 -4.43
CA LEU A 107 -11.24 9.46 -4.16
C LEU A 107 -11.54 9.04 -2.71
N HIS A 108 -10.83 8.04 -2.17
CA HIS A 108 -10.93 7.63 -0.78
C HIS A 108 -10.69 8.80 0.17
N ASN A 109 -9.64 9.58 -0.08
CA ASN A 109 -9.32 10.75 0.73
C ASN A 109 -10.36 11.87 0.62
N VAL A 110 -10.98 12.05 -0.55
CA VAL A 110 -12.12 12.96 -0.73
C VAL A 110 -13.35 12.46 0.03
N ILE A 111 -13.65 11.17 0.00
CA ILE A 111 -14.75 10.56 0.74
C ILE A 111 -14.54 10.74 2.26
N ALA A 112 -13.32 10.49 2.74
CA ALA A 112 -12.93 10.70 4.14
C ALA A 112 -13.06 12.19 4.54
N TRP A 113 -12.65 13.10 3.66
CA TRP A 113 -12.87 14.53 3.84
C TRP A 113 -14.36 14.89 3.91
N MET A 114 -15.19 14.40 3.00
CA MET A 114 -16.63 14.66 2.99
C MET A 114 -17.32 14.20 4.28
N LYS A 115 -16.92 13.03 4.80
CA LYS A 115 -17.42 12.49 6.08
C LYS A 115 -17.00 13.36 7.27
N ASN A 116 -15.79 13.91 7.27
CA ASN A 116 -15.27 14.74 8.36
C ASN A 116 -15.57 16.23 8.23
N ARG A 117 -15.95 16.71 7.03
CA ARG A 117 -16.19 18.12 6.73
C ARG A 117 -17.14 18.82 7.71
N PRO A 118 -18.25 18.20 8.18
CA PRO A 118 -19.16 18.84 9.15
C PRO A 118 -18.49 19.18 10.49
N PHE A 119 -17.40 18.48 10.83
CA PHE A 119 -16.70 18.62 12.11
C PHE A 119 -15.42 19.43 12.01
N MET A 120 -15.03 19.88 10.81
CA MET A 120 -13.77 20.61 10.58
C MET A 120 -14.02 22.09 10.29
N GLY A 121 -13.19 22.96 10.87
CA GLY A 121 -13.17 24.39 10.54
C GLY A 121 -12.71 24.64 9.09
N ARG A 122 -13.14 25.76 8.48
CA ARG A 122 -12.86 26.09 7.07
C ARG A 122 -11.37 26.09 6.71
N LYS A 123 -10.50 26.58 7.62
CA LYS A 123 -9.03 26.59 7.42
C LYS A 123 -8.45 25.17 7.40
N LEU A 124 -8.88 24.32 8.33
CA LEU A 124 -8.41 22.93 8.44
C LEU A 124 -8.89 22.09 7.25
N SER A 125 -10.11 22.33 6.77
CA SER A 125 -10.63 21.72 5.55
C SER A 125 -9.79 22.07 4.32
N LEU A 126 -9.39 23.34 4.16
CA LEU A 126 -8.54 23.76 3.04
C LEU A 126 -7.14 23.17 3.15
N PHE A 127 -6.58 23.10 4.37
CA PHE A 127 -5.30 22.47 4.61
C PHE A 127 -5.33 20.97 4.25
N TYR A 128 -6.36 20.23 4.68
CA TYR A 128 -6.54 18.82 4.35
C TYR A 128 -6.55 18.58 2.83
N VAL A 129 -7.36 19.33 2.08
CA VAL A 129 -7.41 19.19 0.61
C VAL A 129 -6.11 19.65 -0.04
N GLY A 130 -5.49 20.73 0.45
CA GLY A 130 -4.20 21.21 -0.05
C GLY A 130 -3.10 20.15 0.06
N THR A 131 -3.03 19.44 1.20
CA THR A 131 -2.06 18.34 1.36
C THR A 131 -2.29 17.19 0.38
N ILE A 132 -3.55 16.83 0.07
CA ILE A 132 -3.85 15.78 -0.93
C ILE A 132 -3.34 16.19 -2.31
N ILE A 133 -3.54 17.45 -2.69
CA ILE A 133 -3.07 17.97 -3.99
C ILE A 133 -1.53 17.93 -4.05
N LEU A 134 -0.85 18.29 -2.97
CA LEU A 134 0.60 18.24 -2.87
C LEU A 134 1.17 16.81 -2.93
N ALA A 135 0.39 15.79 -2.62
CA ALA A 135 0.79 14.39 -2.74
C ALA A 135 0.69 13.85 -4.18
N GLN A 136 -0.06 14.51 -5.08
CA GLN A 136 -0.24 14.01 -6.46
C GLN A 136 1.07 13.91 -7.26
N PRO A 137 2.02 14.88 -7.20
CA PRO A 137 3.30 14.76 -7.91
C PRO A 137 4.15 13.58 -7.42
N TYR A 138 4.10 13.25 -6.13
CA TYR A 138 4.75 12.06 -5.59
C TYR A 138 4.21 10.80 -6.27
N TRP A 139 2.89 10.63 -6.30
CA TRP A 139 2.25 9.45 -6.90
C TRP A 139 2.51 9.31 -8.40
N ALA A 140 2.58 10.42 -9.14
CA ALA A 140 2.99 10.39 -10.55
C ALA A 140 4.42 9.88 -10.71
N THR A 141 5.34 10.29 -9.82
CA THR A 141 6.73 9.83 -9.82
C THR A 141 6.83 8.36 -9.43
N GLU A 142 6.03 7.91 -8.47
CA GLU A 142 5.94 6.51 -8.03
C GLU A 142 5.46 5.58 -9.15
N ILE A 143 4.43 5.97 -9.92
CA ILE A 143 3.97 5.17 -11.07
C ILE A 143 5.08 5.02 -12.12
N TYR A 144 5.79 6.11 -12.42
CA TYR A 144 6.92 6.07 -13.35
C TYR A 144 8.07 5.21 -12.81
N ALA A 145 8.40 5.32 -11.53
CA ALA A 145 9.45 4.55 -10.90
C ALA A 145 9.14 3.04 -10.92
N ASN A 146 7.89 2.66 -10.61
CA ASN A 146 7.42 1.28 -10.73
C ASN A 146 7.53 0.78 -12.18
N PHE A 147 7.07 1.56 -13.15
CA PHE A 147 7.21 1.22 -14.56
C PHE A 147 8.68 1.01 -14.96
N ALA A 148 9.57 1.92 -14.57
CA ALA A 148 10.99 1.86 -14.88
C ALA A 148 11.72 0.70 -14.18
N TYR A 149 11.26 0.31 -12.98
CA TYR A 149 11.78 -0.83 -12.23
C TYR A 149 11.41 -2.16 -12.93
N PHE A 150 10.12 -2.39 -13.19
CA PHE A 150 9.65 -3.65 -13.79
C PHE A 150 9.96 -3.80 -15.29
N ASN A 151 10.32 -2.71 -15.98
CA ASN A 151 10.82 -2.78 -17.37
C ASN A 151 12.36 -2.75 -17.47
N ASN A 152 13.09 -2.92 -16.35
CA ASN A 152 14.56 -2.93 -16.30
C ASN A 152 15.24 -1.67 -16.89
N ILE A 153 14.59 -0.51 -16.78
CA ILE A 153 15.12 0.77 -17.30
C ILE A 153 16.01 1.43 -16.23
N ASN A 154 15.49 1.61 -15.02
CA ASN A 154 16.23 2.26 -13.94
C ASN A 154 15.72 1.82 -12.54
N PRO A 155 16.47 0.95 -11.83
CA PRO A 155 16.06 0.45 -10.52
C PRO A 155 16.33 1.45 -9.37
N ILE A 156 17.26 2.39 -9.55
CA ILE A 156 17.74 3.28 -8.48
C ILE A 156 16.65 4.29 -8.05
N VAL A 157 15.80 4.69 -8.99
CA VAL A 157 14.72 5.66 -8.73
C VAL A 157 13.69 5.06 -7.79
N TYR A 158 13.30 3.79 -8.01
CA TYR A 158 12.33 3.09 -7.18
C TYR A 158 12.84 2.85 -5.75
N GLU A 159 14.08 2.37 -5.61
CA GLU A 159 14.70 2.14 -4.28
C GLU A 159 14.74 3.41 -3.42
N LYS A 160 14.91 4.59 -4.03
CA LYS A 160 14.97 5.87 -3.30
C LYS A 160 13.62 6.44 -2.91
N ILE A 161 12.59 6.21 -3.71
CA ILE A 161 11.27 6.81 -3.51
C ILE A 161 10.45 5.96 -2.53
N ARG A 162 10.61 4.64 -2.55
CA ARG A 162 9.82 3.70 -1.73
C ARG A 162 9.76 3.98 -0.22
N PRO A 163 10.85 4.39 0.48
CA PRO A 163 10.76 4.73 1.90
C PRO A 163 9.78 5.88 2.21
N TRP A 164 9.48 6.72 1.22
CA TRP A 164 8.57 7.84 1.34
C TRP A 164 7.10 7.45 1.14
N GLU A 165 6.82 6.23 0.67
CA GLU A 165 5.46 5.78 0.33
C GLU A 165 4.52 5.87 1.54
N ALA A 166 4.96 5.37 2.69
CA ALA A 166 4.18 5.45 3.93
C ALA A 166 3.81 6.90 4.30
N LEU A 167 4.71 7.85 4.06
CA LEU A 167 4.46 9.27 4.35
C LEU A 167 3.43 9.89 3.39
N PHE A 168 3.43 9.52 2.12
CA PHE A 168 2.48 10.04 1.14
C PHE A 168 1.17 9.24 1.04
N ARG A 169 1.07 8.12 1.74
CA ARG A 169 -0.12 7.26 1.78
C ARG A 169 -0.93 7.40 3.08
N ASP A 170 -0.26 7.35 4.22
CA ASP A 170 -0.90 7.05 5.52
C ASP A 170 -1.37 8.26 6.39
N PRO A 171 -0.84 9.49 6.28
CA PRO A 171 -1.20 10.56 7.22
C PRO A 171 -2.69 10.94 7.27
N TRP A 172 -3.39 10.91 6.14
CA TRP A 172 -4.79 11.34 6.06
C TRP A 172 -5.73 10.41 6.82
N TRP A 173 -5.57 9.10 6.68
CA TRP A 173 -6.42 8.16 7.40
C TRP A 173 -6.15 8.23 8.91
N ILE A 174 -4.87 8.37 9.33
CA ILE A 174 -4.51 8.55 10.75
C ILE A 174 -5.20 9.81 11.30
N TYR A 175 -5.08 10.93 10.60
CA TYR A 175 -5.74 12.18 10.98
C TYR A 175 -7.26 12.00 11.10
N THR A 176 -7.91 11.40 10.09
CA THR A 176 -9.38 11.25 10.11
C THR A 176 -9.86 10.37 11.26
N THR A 177 -9.10 9.33 11.61
CA THR A 177 -9.36 8.47 12.77
C THR A 177 -9.20 9.23 14.08
N CYS A 178 -8.09 9.94 14.27
CA CYS A 178 -7.87 10.76 15.47
C CYS A 178 -8.94 11.85 15.62
N ASN A 179 -9.33 12.49 14.52
CA ASN A 179 -10.37 13.51 14.52
C ASN A 179 -11.75 12.92 14.90
N LEU A 180 -12.07 11.72 14.41
CA LEU A 180 -13.30 11.02 14.81
C LEU A 180 -13.33 10.77 16.32
N PHE A 181 -12.22 10.31 16.91
CA PHE A 181 -12.12 10.12 18.36
C PHE A 181 -12.28 11.41 19.14
N TRP A 182 -11.64 12.48 18.66
CA TRP A 182 -11.77 13.79 19.28
C TRP A 182 -13.24 14.25 19.29
N VAL A 183 -13.92 14.11 18.16
CA VAL A 183 -15.34 14.51 18.00
C VAL A 183 -16.24 13.67 18.90
N VAL A 184 -16.06 12.34 18.94
CA VAL A 184 -16.80 11.44 19.83
C VAL A 184 -16.65 11.87 21.29
N LYS A 185 -15.41 12.04 21.76
CA LYS A 185 -15.13 12.43 23.14
C LYS A 185 -15.72 13.80 23.49
N LYS A 186 -15.62 14.77 22.58
CA LYS A 186 -16.02 16.17 22.84
C LYS A 186 -17.53 16.39 22.73
N HIS A 187 -18.20 15.75 21.78
CA HIS A 187 -19.62 16.03 21.48
C HIS A 187 -20.57 14.98 22.03
N TYR A 188 -20.13 13.74 22.22
CA TYR A 188 -21.00 12.65 22.66
C TYR A 188 -20.73 12.21 24.11
N GLY A 189 -19.63 12.64 24.73
CA GLY A 189 -19.33 12.39 26.14
C GLY A 189 -19.06 10.92 26.51
N PHE A 190 -19.11 10.00 25.55
CA PHE A 190 -18.88 8.56 25.76
C PHE A 190 -17.38 8.23 25.80
N GLY A 191 -17.03 7.26 26.65
CA GLY A 191 -15.72 6.61 26.63
C GLY A 191 -15.56 5.66 25.43
N ILE A 192 -14.33 5.41 24.99
CA ILE A 192 -14.05 4.44 23.90
C ILE A 192 -14.56 3.04 24.24
N PHE A 193 -14.40 2.61 25.50
CA PHE A 193 -14.87 1.31 25.97
C PHE A 193 -16.40 1.20 25.97
N GLU A 194 -17.10 2.25 26.38
CA GLU A 194 -18.56 2.31 26.33
C GLU A 194 -19.05 2.27 24.88
N LEU A 195 -18.41 3.04 23.99
CA LEU A 195 -18.75 3.05 22.57
C LEU A 195 -18.53 1.69 21.90
N VAL A 196 -17.45 0.98 22.24
CA VAL A 196 -17.19 -0.38 21.72
C VAL A 196 -18.19 -1.39 22.26
N ARG A 197 -18.63 -1.24 23.52
CA ARG A 197 -19.63 -2.10 24.13
C ARG A 197 -21.01 -1.94 23.46
N GLU A 198 -21.41 -0.70 23.19
CA GLU A 198 -22.68 -0.39 22.53
C GLU A 198 -22.65 -0.70 21.02
N CYS A 199 -21.49 -0.50 20.37
CA CYS A 199 -21.31 -0.71 18.94
C CYS A 199 -20.11 -1.63 18.66
N PRO A 200 -20.26 -2.96 18.76
CA PRO A 200 -19.14 -3.90 18.58
C PRO A 200 -18.50 -3.82 17.19
N ARG A 201 -19.26 -3.44 16.16
CA ARG A 201 -18.73 -3.19 14.80
C ARG A 201 -17.67 -2.09 14.77
N PHE A 202 -17.86 -1.03 15.56
CA PHE A 202 -16.90 0.06 15.68
C PHE A 202 -15.61 -0.43 16.36
N GLY A 203 -15.73 -1.30 17.36
CA GLY A 203 -14.57 -1.91 18.02
C GLY A 203 -13.73 -2.79 17.09
N LEU A 204 -14.37 -3.62 16.25
CA LEU A 204 -13.66 -4.43 15.25
C LEU A 204 -12.90 -3.57 14.24
N MET A 205 -13.51 -2.48 13.79
CA MET A 205 -12.86 -1.51 12.90
C MET A 205 -11.65 -0.84 13.58
N LEU A 206 -11.77 -0.50 14.86
CA LEU A 206 -10.66 0.10 15.60
C LEU A 206 -9.50 -0.88 15.81
N ALA A 207 -9.81 -2.14 16.16
CA ALA A 207 -8.80 -3.17 16.31
C ALA A 207 -8.04 -3.42 15.00
N SER A 208 -8.74 -3.46 13.86
CA SER A 208 -8.10 -3.63 12.55
C SER A 208 -7.24 -2.42 12.17
N MET A 209 -7.65 -1.21 12.53
CA MET A 209 -6.83 0.00 12.36
C MET A 209 -5.57 -0.02 13.23
N CYS A 210 -5.65 -0.44 14.49
CA CYS A 210 -4.45 -0.58 15.33
C CYS A 210 -3.48 -1.62 14.74
N LEU A 211 -4.03 -2.74 14.25
CA LEU A 211 -3.24 -3.76 13.58
C LEU A 211 -2.56 -3.23 12.31
N SER A 212 -3.23 -2.40 11.51
CA SER A 212 -2.64 -1.80 10.32
C SER A 212 -1.48 -0.85 10.64
N ILE A 213 -1.54 -0.08 11.74
CA ILE A 213 -0.42 0.76 12.19
C ILE A 213 0.81 -0.09 12.50
N VAL A 214 0.63 -1.21 13.21
CA VAL A 214 1.73 -2.14 13.51
C VAL A 214 2.36 -2.63 12.20
N PHE A 215 1.54 -2.97 11.21
CA PHE A 215 2.06 -3.39 9.90
C PHE A 215 2.78 -2.28 9.14
N ILE A 216 2.32 -1.03 9.18
CA ILE A 216 3.04 0.10 8.60
C ILE A 216 4.41 0.29 9.25
N VAL A 217 4.50 0.15 10.59
CA VAL A 217 5.79 0.23 11.29
C VAL A 217 6.73 -0.90 10.84
N LEU A 218 6.23 -2.13 10.73
CA LEU A 218 7.02 -3.26 10.24
C LEU A 218 7.46 -3.09 8.78
N ASP A 219 6.62 -2.50 7.93
CA ASP A 219 6.93 -2.16 6.54
C ASP A 219 8.08 -1.14 6.48
N VAL A 220 7.97 -0.03 7.19
CA VAL A 220 9.02 1.00 7.27
C VAL A 220 10.33 0.43 7.81
N LEU A 221 10.27 -0.41 8.85
CA LEU A 221 11.46 -1.07 9.42
C LEU A 221 12.09 -2.08 8.44
N SER A 222 11.29 -2.74 7.59
CA SER A 222 11.81 -3.62 6.53
C SER A 222 12.44 -2.83 5.38
N VAL A 223 11.84 -1.69 4.99
CA VAL A 223 12.33 -0.88 3.86
C VAL A 223 13.58 -0.09 4.23
N THR A 224 13.72 0.31 5.50
CA THR A 224 14.91 1.01 6.02
C THR A 224 16.10 0.09 6.30
N GLY A 225 15.96 -1.23 6.08
CA GLY A 225 17.03 -2.21 6.30
C GLY A 225 17.35 -2.48 7.78
N ALA A 226 16.53 -1.97 8.71
CA ALA A 226 16.68 -2.20 10.15
C ALA A 226 16.37 -3.66 10.54
N LEU A 227 15.51 -4.34 9.77
CA LEU A 227 15.46 -5.80 9.73
C LEU A 227 16.28 -6.32 8.55
N GLN A 228 17.31 -7.13 8.81
CA GLN A 228 17.97 -7.95 7.79
C GLN A 228 16.98 -9.01 7.28
N SER A 229 16.10 -8.63 6.35
CA SER A 229 15.13 -9.56 5.74
C SER A 229 15.71 -10.20 4.48
N ALA A 230 15.68 -11.53 4.40
CA ALA A 230 16.27 -12.35 3.34
C ALA A 230 15.53 -12.32 1.98
N MET A 231 14.64 -11.36 1.74
CA MET A 231 13.74 -11.34 0.56
C MET A 231 13.80 -9.99 -0.19
N PRO A 232 13.74 -10.01 -1.53
CA PRO A 232 13.92 -8.84 -2.37
C PRO A 232 12.91 -7.74 -2.04
N LEU A 233 13.36 -6.50 -2.23
CA LEU A 233 12.62 -5.29 -1.85
C LEU A 233 11.19 -5.29 -2.43
N GLY A 234 10.97 -5.83 -3.64
CA GLY A 234 9.67 -5.86 -4.36
C GLY A 234 8.47 -6.54 -3.68
N ILE A 235 8.66 -7.37 -2.64
CA ILE A 235 7.58 -8.20 -2.07
C ILE A 235 6.94 -7.54 -0.84
N ASN A 236 5.61 -7.59 -0.76
CA ASN A 236 4.79 -7.14 0.37
C ASN A 236 5.32 -7.72 1.73
N PRO A 237 5.61 -6.87 2.74
CA PRO A 237 6.29 -7.30 3.97
C PRO A 237 5.48 -8.24 4.87
N PHE A 238 4.16 -8.30 4.68
CA PHE A 238 3.18 -9.02 5.54
C PHE A 238 3.54 -10.48 5.83
N TRP A 239 4.42 -11.07 5.03
CA TRP A 239 4.75 -12.49 5.10
C TRP A 239 6.25 -12.81 5.22
N LYS A 240 7.11 -11.79 5.28
CA LYS A 240 8.57 -11.98 5.54
C LYS A 240 8.84 -12.62 6.90
N VAL A 241 7.88 -12.53 7.83
CA VAL A 241 7.97 -13.11 9.19
C VAL A 241 8.06 -14.65 9.18
N ARG A 242 7.68 -15.34 8.10
CA ARG A 242 7.76 -16.81 8.04
C ARG A 242 9.17 -17.34 7.73
N SER A 243 10.10 -16.55 7.20
CA SER A 243 11.43 -17.10 6.83
C SER A 243 12.43 -17.13 7.98
N ASN A 244 12.12 -16.52 9.13
CA ASN A 244 13.03 -16.51 10.27
C ASN A 244 12.91 -17.76 11.17
N SER A 245 11.97 -18.67 10.87
CA SER A 245 11.81 -19.95 11.61
C SER A 245 12.59 -21.13 11.00
N TYR A 246 13.42 -20.92 9.99
CA TYR A 246 14.25 -21.98 9.39
C TYR A 246 15.75 -21.87 9.73
N TYR A 247 16.11 -20.96 10.64
CA TYR A 247 17.48 -20.78 11.15
C TYR A 247 17.57 -20.85 12.69
N LEU A 248 16.74 -21.70 13.30
CA LEU A 248 16.94 -22.25 14.65
C LEU A 248 16.80 -23.77 14.60
#